data_AF-A0A6C0INA7-F1
#
_entry.id   AF-A0A6C0INA7-F1
#
_cell.length_a   1.000
_cell.length_b   1.000
_cell.length_c   1.000
_cell.angle_alpha   90.00
_cell.angle_beta   90.00
_cell.angle_gamma   90.00
#
_symmetry.space_group_name_H-M   'P 1'
#
loop_
_entity.id
_entity.type
_entity.pdbx_description
1 polymer ?
#
loop_
_entity_poly.entity_id
_entity_poly.type
_entity_poly.pdbx_seq_one_letter_code
_entity_poly.pdbx_strand_id
1 'polypeptide(L)'
;MCNGINMLSITTILRRMVNELYYLLFFTLFIIQEFYIRYNRVKILKKYYQFEYTIDNVSKNMKIYHNEEQYNNENKIIFLSGGFQFEYSIYIENRLMELQKCEPSFFNKYHIIVVEKLDHSIIDMYEDIDLFVRSLYDDNIPFQELTIVDFSSGGVVGNHILYNLKDIDITKKLLIV
;
A
#
# COMPACT_ATOMS: atom_id res chain seq x y z
N MET A 1 -39.09 -14.28 -52.53
CA MET A 1 -37.73 -14.75 -52.17
C MET A 1 -37.48 -14.27 -50.75
N CYS A 2 -37.75 -15.12 -49.75
CA CYS A 2 -37.50 -14.76 -48.35
C CYS A 2 -36.07 -15.16 -47.99
N ASN A 3 -35.30 -14.16 -47.58
CA ASN A 3 -33.92 -14.30 -47.10
C ASN A 3 -33.89 -15.23 -45.89
N GLY A 4 -33.37 -16.45 -46.07
CA GLY A 4 -33.08 -17.35 -44.97
C GLY A 4 -31.93 -16.79 -44.15
N ILE A 5 -32.25 -16.08 -43.07
CA ILE A 5 -31.25 -15.72 -42.06
C ILE A 5 -30.72 -17.04 -41.51
N ASN A 6 -29.44 -17.30 -41.77
CA ASN A 6 -28.79 -18.56 -41.44
C ASN A 6 -28.80 -18.75 -39.92
N MET A 7 -29.40 -19.82 -39.40
CA MET A 7 -29.59 -20.05 -37.95
C MET A 7 -28.26 -20.01 -37.16
N LEU A 8 -27.15 -20.33 -37.82
CA LEU A 8 -25.77 -20.19 -37.33
C LEU A 8 -25.35 -18.73 -37.06
N SER A 9 -25.85 -17.76 -37.83
CA SER A 9 -25.56 -16.34 -37.58
C SER A 9 -26.31 -15.81 -36.37
N ILE A 10 -27.57 -16.21 -36.18
CA ILE A 10 -28.40 -15.79 -35.03
C ILE A 10 -27.82 -16.32 -33.72
N THR A 11 -27.46 -17.59 -33.66
CA THR A 11 -26.85 -18.20 -32.46
C THR A 11 -25.51 -17.56 -32.10
N THR A 12 -24.70 -17.20 -33.10
CA THR A 12 -23.43 -16.49 -32.90
C THR A 12 -23.65 -15.07 -32.36
N ILE A 13 -24.62 -14.34 -32.92
CA ILE A 13 -25.00 -12.99 -32.45
C ILE A 13 -25.50 -13.05 -31.00
N LEU A 14 -26.40 -13.99 -30.68
CA LEU A 14 -26.93 -14.17 -29.33
C LEU A 14 -25.83 -14.51 -28.33
N ARG A 15 -24.90 -15.42 -28.67
CA ARG A 15 -23.77 -15.77 -27.81
C ARG A 15 -22.88 -14.56 -27.53
N ARG A 16 -22.62 -13.73 -28.54
CA ARG A 16 -21.84 -12.50 -28.38
C ARG A 16 -22.55 -11.51 -27.45
N MET A 17 -23.85 -11.28 -27.65
CA MET A 17 -24.65 -10.40 -26.79
C MET A 17 -24.67 -10.86 -25.34
N VAL A 18 -24.81 -12.18 -25.10
CA VAL A 18 -24.77 -12.76 -23.75
C VAL A 18 -23.40 -12.55 -23.10
N ASN A 19 -22.31 -12.75 -23.84
CA ASN A 19 -20.96 -12.51 -23.33
C ASN A 19 -20.71 -11.03 -23.00
N GLU A 20 -21.11 -10.12 -23.90
CA GLU A 20 -20.98 -8.67 -23.67
C GLU A 20 -21.78 -8.23 -22.43
N LEU A 21 -23.00 -8.75 -22.25
CA LEU A 21 -23.81 -8.50 -21.07
C LEU A 21 -23.16 -9.07 -19.79
N TYR A 22 -22.57 -10.26 -19.86
CA TYR A 22 -21.86 -10.87 -18.74
C TYR A 22 -20.64 -10.04 -18.32
N TYR A 23 -19.83 -9.58 -19.28
CA TYR A 23 -18.68 -8.73 -18.99
C TYR A 23 -19.11 -7.37 -18.43
N LEU A 24 -20.18 -6.78 -18.96
CA LEU A 24 -20.73 -5.52 -18.44
C LEU A 24 -21.22 -5.68 -16.99
N LEU A 25 -21.92 -6.78 -16.69
CA LEU A 25 -22.37 -7.08 -15.33
C LEU A 25 -21.17 -7.24 -14.38
N PHE A 26 -20.15 -8.01 -14.77
CA PHE A 26 -18.96 -8.23 -13.97
C PHE A 26 -18.20 -6.91 -13.71
N PHE A 27 -18.02 -6.10 -14.74
CA PHE A 27 -17.39 -4.78 -14.63
C PHE A 27 -18.20 -3.83 -13.73
N THR A 28 -19.53 -3.85 -13.83
CA THR A 28 -20.40 -3.05 -12.98
C THR A 28 -20.30 -3.48 -11.51
N LEU A 29 -20.28 -4.80 -11.25
CA LEU A 29 -20.09 -5.34 -9.90
C LEU A 29 -18.72 -4.95 -9.33
N PHE A 30 -17.67 -5.01 -10.16
CA PHE A 30 -16.33 -4.55 -9.79
C PHE A 30 -16.34 -3.07 -9.38
N ILE A 31 -16.96 -2.19 -10.18
CA ILE A 31 -17.10 -0.77 -9.85
C ILE A 31 -17.87 -0.58 -8.54
N ILE A 32 -19.01 -1.26 -8.36
CA ILE A 32 -19.82 -1.16 -7.14
C ILE A 32 -19.01 -1.57 -5.92
N GLN A 33 -18.23 -2.65 -6.02
CA GLN A 33 -17.37 -3.13 -4.95
C GLN A 33 -16.30 -2.08 -4.59
N GLU A 34 -15.63 -1.50 -5.58
CA GLU A 34 -14.64 -0.42 -5.37
C GLU A 34 -15.26 0.80 -4.68
N PHE A 35 -16.44 1.24 -5.13
CA PHE A 35 -17.16 2.34 -4.48
C PHE A 35 -17.59 1.98 -3.05
N TYR A 36 -18.09 0.76 -2.82
CA TYR A 36 -18.51 0.29 -1.51
C TYR A 36 -17.33 0.27 -0.52
N ILE A 37 -16.18 -0.25 -0.94
CA ILE A 37 -14.94 -0.26 -0.16
C ILE A 37 -14.53 1.18 0.17
N ARG A 38 -14.54 2.08 -0.82
CA ARG A 38 -14.13 3.47 -0.64
C ARG A 38 -15.05 4.25 0.31
N TYR A 39 -16.36 3.99 0.28
CA TYR A 39 -17.36 4.73 1.04
C TYR A 39 -17.55 4.20 2.47
N ASN A 40 -17.44 2.89 2.67
CA ASN A 40 -17.58 2.27 4.00
C ASN A 40 -16.24 2.09 4.73
N ARG A 41 -15.17 2.72 4.23
CA ARG A 41 -13.85 2.62 4.86
C ARG A 41 -13.88 3.19 6.27
N VAL A 42 -13.42 2.39 7.22
CA VAL A 42 -13.01 2.90 8.53
C VAL A 42 -11.55 3.28 8.40
N LYS A 43 -11.25 4.58 8.41
CA LYS A 43 -9.86 5.04 8.39
C LYS A 43 -9.19 4.67 9.72
N ILE A 44 -8.35 3.66 9.70
CA ILE A 44 -7.48 3.30 10.83
C ILE A 44 -6.36 4.32 10.96
N LEU A 45 -5.76 4.70 9.83
CA LEU A 45 -4.73 5.71 9.74
C LEU A 45 -5.39 7.08 9.58
N LYS A 46 -5.90 7.63 10.69
CA LYS A 46 -6.73 8.84 10.69
C LYS A 46 -5.96 10.10 10.31
N LYS A 47 -4.63 10.08 10.41
CA LYS A 47 -3.74 11.22 10.20
C LYS A 47 -2.64 10.85 9.24
N TYR A 48 -2.24 11.86 8.47
CA TYR A 48 -1.00 11.84 7.72
C TYR A 48 -0.31 13.19 7.90
N TYR A 49 1.00 13.18 7.74
CA TYR A 49 1.78 14.40 7.51
C TYR A 49 2.59 14.24 6.23
N GLN A 50 3.03 15.37 5.71
CA GLN A 50 3.91 15.42 4.56
C GLN A 50 5.35 15.45 5.06
N PHE A 51 6.13 14.44 4.70
CA PHE A 51 7.56 14.41 4.98
C PHE A 51 8.29 15.03 3.79
N GLU A 52 8.95 16.15 4.05
CA GLU A 52 9.71 16.91 3.05
C GLU A 52 11.20 16.73 3.30
N TYR A 53 11.94 16.44 2.24
CA TYR A 53 13.36 16.12 2.33
C TYR A 53 14.06 16.47 1.01
N THR A 54 15.39 16.42 1.01
CA THR A 54 16.20 16.76 -0.17
C THR A 54 17.20 15.64 -0.44
N ILE A 55 17.24 15.19 -1.70
CA ILE A 55 18.25 14.26 -2.21
C ILE A 55 18.89 14.94 -3.42
N ASP A 56 20.22 15.02 -3.47
CA ASP A 56 20.97 15.62 -4.59
C ASP A 56 20.49 17.04 -4.97
N ASN A 57 20.16 17.86 -3.97
CA ASN A 57 19.58 19.21 -4.11
C ASN A 57 18.20 19.26 -4.79
N VAL A 58 17.52 18.12 -4.93
CA VAL A 58 16.13 18.04 -5.39
C VAL A 58 15.21 17.88 -4.18
N SER A 59 14.33 18.85 -3.98
CA SER A 59 13.28 18.74 -2.96
C SER A 59 12.26 17.67 -3.36
N LYS A 60 12.02 16.74 -2.44
CA LYS A 60 11.07 15.66 -2.59
C LYS A 60 10.09 15.68 -1.42
N ASN A 61 8.97 14.98 -1.60
CA ASN A 61 8.02 14.76 -0.53
C ASN A 61 7.40 13.37 -0.61
N MET A 62 6.84 12.93 0.51
CA MET A 62 5.98 11.76 0.60
C MET A 62 4.94 11.95 1.70
N LYS A 63 3.84 11.22 1.59
CA LYS A 63 2.80 11.18 2.61
C LYS A 63 3.07 10.02 3.56
N ILE A 64 3.08 10.34 4.85
CA ILE A 64 3.29 9.37 5.92
C ILE A 64 1.99 9.24 6.70
N TYR A 65 1.35 8.08 6.61
CA TYR A 65 0.16 7.74 7.39
C TYR A 65 0.55 6.89 8.59
N HIS A 66 -0.06 7.12 9.75
CA HIS A 66 0.31 6.41 10.97
C HIS A 66 -0.84 6.29 11.99
N ASN A 67 -0.71 5.38 12.96
CA ASN A 67 -1.75 5.07 13.95
C ASN A 67 -1.67 5.86 15.27
N GLU A 68 -0.55 6.49 15.62
CA GLU A 68 -0.38 7.20 16.92
C GLU A 68 0.21 8.62 16.78
N GLU A 69 -0.18 9.53 17.68
CA GLU A 69 0.42 10.88 17.77
C GLU A 69 1.76 10.90 18.53
N GLN A 70 2.02 9.90 19.38
CA GLN A 70 3.23 9.83 20.19
C GLN A 70 4.04 8.60 19.82
N TYR A 71 5.24 8.86 19.32
CA TYR A 71 6.20 7.92 18.77
C TYR A 71 6.79 6.90 19.77
N ASN A 72 6.23 6.74 20.97
CA ASN A 72 6.86 6.05 22.11
C ASN A 72 6.90 4.52 22.02
N ASN A 73 6.38 3.94 20.94
CA ASN A 73 6.52 2.51 20.70
C ASN A 73 7.92 2.18 20.15
N GLU A 74 8.67 1.36 20.90
CA GLU A 74 10.00 0.85 20.53
C GLU A 74 9.98 -0.06 19.29
N ASN A 75 8.79 -0.44 18.81
CA ASN A 75 8.62 -1.28 17.62
C ASN A 75 7.96 -0.46 16.50
N LYS A 76 8.66 -0.34 15.37
CA LYS A 76 8.16 0.30 14.15
C LYS A 76 7.84 -0.75 13.10
N ILE A 77 6.70 -0.60 12.43
CA ILE A 77 6.38 -1.38 11.24
C ILE A 77 6.05 -0.46 10.08
N ILE A 78 6.78 -0.59 8.98
CA ILE A 78 6.61 0.20 7.77
C ILE A 78 5.97 -0.71 6.73
N PHE A 79 4.78 -0.35 6.28
CA PHE A 79 4.13 -1.00 5.16
C PHE A 79 4.46 -0.24 3.87
N LEU A 80 4.96 -0.99 2.89
CA LEU A 80 5.29 -0.52 1.56
C LEU A 80 4.48 -1.35 0.55
N SER A 81 3.85 -0.69 -0.40
CA SER A 81 3.15 -1.39 -1.49
C SER A 81 3.95 -1.30 -2.77
N GLY A 82 4.14 -2.43 -3.42
CA GLY A 82 4.76 -2.54 -4.72
C GLY A 82 3.81 -2.14 -5.86
N GLY A 83 4.29 -1.33 -6.78
CA GLY A 83 3.57 -0.87 -7.98
C GLY A 83 3.58 0.64 -8.16
N PHE A 84 3.12 1.10 -9.31
CA PHE A 84 2.92 2.53 -9.61
C PHE A 84 1.49 2.98 -9.27
N GLN A 85 1.38 4.09 -8.53
CA GLN A 85 0.32 5.10 -8.71
C GLN A 85 -1.17 4.77 -8.41
N PHE A 86 -1.52 4.00 -7.37
CA PHE A 86 -2.91 4.03 -6.88
C PHE A 86 -2.97 4.03 -5.36
N GLU A 87 -3.68 5.01 -4.77
CA GLU A 87 -4.05 5.20 -3.36
C GLU A 87 -3.76 3.98 -2.47
N TYR A 88 -2.48 3.72 -2.19
CA TYR A 88 -2.00 2.44 -1.63
C TYR A 88 -2.42 2.29 -0.17
N SER A 89 -2.72 3.43 0.45
CA SER A 89 -3.36 3.47 1.74
C SER A 89 -4.65 2.64 1.75
N ILE A 90 -5.43 2.52 0.66
CA ILE A 90 -6.69 1.75 0.68
C ILE A 90 -6.44 0.26 0.83
N TYR A 91 -5.52 -0.31 0.04
CA TYR A 91 -5.20 -1.74 0.12
C TYR A 91 -4.60 -2.09 1.48
N ILE A 92 -3.62 -1.29 1.93
CA ILE A 92 -2.96 -1.49 3.21
C ILE A 92 -3.95 -1.26 4.35
N GLU A 93 -4.79 -0.23 4.30
CA GLU A 93 -5.84 0.04 5.31
C GLU A 93 -6.81 -1.14 5.42
N ASN A 94 -7.24 -1.75 4.31
CA ASN A 94 -8.10 -2.93 4.35
C ASN A 94 -7.43 -4.09 5.07
N ARG A 95 -6.14 -4.35 4.81
CA ARG A 95 -5.37 -5.37 5.52
C ARG A 95 -5.16 -5.04 6.99
N LEU A 96 -4.91 -3.78 7.31
CA LEU A 96 -4.84 -3.30 8.69
C LEU A 96 -6.19 -3.45 9.40
N MET A 97 -7.33 -3.26 8.71
CA MET A 97 -8.66 -3.49 9.26
C MET A 97 -8.91 -4.95 9.59
N GLU A 98 -8.50 -5.86 8.72
CA GLU A 98 -8.56 -7.30 9.00
C GLU A 98 -7.65 -7.66 10.19
N LEU A 99 -6.42 -7.15 10.19
CA LEU A 99 -5.47 -7.36 11.29
C LEU A 99 -5.98 -6.81 12.62
N GLN A 100 -6.63 -5.65 12.62
CA GLN A 100 -7.20 -5.06 13.84
C GLN A 100 -8.33 -5.92 14.41
N LYS A 101 -9.12 -6.56 13.54
CA LYS A 101 -10.21 -7.45 13.97
C LYS A 101 -9.66 -8.77 14.52
N CYS A 102 -8.63 -9.31 13.91
CA CYS A 102 -8.05 -10.59 14.29
C CYS A 102 -7.08 -10.49 15.47
N GLU A 103 -6.29 -9.44 15.54
CA GLU A 103 -5.24 -9.20 16.54
C GLU A 103 -5.24 -7.73 17.01
N PRO A 104 -6.22 -7.29 17.82
CA PRO A 104 -6.33 -5.90 18.27
C PRO A 104 -5.09 -5.40 19.02
N SER A 105 -4.39 -6.31 19.73
CA SER A 105 -3.20 -6.00 20.51
C SER A 105 -2.03 -5.51 19.65
N PHE A 106 -2.03 -5.86 18.36
CA PHE A 106 -1.01 -5.48 17.38
C PHE A 106 -0.84 -3.95 17.32
N PHE A 107 -1.95 -3.22 17.33
CA PHE A 107 -1.98 -1.75 17.21
C PHE A 107 -1.46 -1.04 18.46
N ASN A 108 -1.40 -1.72 19.60
CA ASN A 108 -0.81 -1.20 20.83
C ASN A 108 0.68 -1.51 20.94
N LYS A 109 1.16 -2.53 20.21
CA LYS A 109 2.55 -3.01 20.26
C LYS A 109 3.44 -2.32 19.21
N TYR A 110 2.87 -1.99 18.06
CA TYR A 110 3.59 -1.46 16.91
C TYR A 110 3.11 -0.06 16.55
N HIS A 111 4.08 0.83 16.29
CA HIS A 111 3.83 2.06 15.55
C HIS A 111 3.78 1.71 14.07
N ILE A 112 2.58 1.78 13.50
CA ILE A 112 2.29 1.43 12.12
C ILE A 112 2.48 2.67 11.27
N ILE A 113 3.34 2.54 10.26
CA ILE A 113 3.66 3.57 9.31
C ILE A 113 3.35 3.06 7.91
N VAL A 114 2.65 3.85 7.12
CA VAL A 114 2.42 3.59 5.70
C VAL A 114 2.98 4.76 4.92
N VAL A 115 3.84 4.47 3.96
CA VAL A 115 4.48 5.49 3.13
C VAL A 115 3.85 5.49 1.75
N GLU A 116 3.47 6.67 1.28
CA GLU A 116 2.90 6.87 -0.05
C GLU A 116 3.64 8.00 -0.79
N LYS A 117 4.15 7.68 -1.97
CA LYS A 117 4.83 8.61 -2.87
C LYS A 117 4.22 8.50 -4.26
N LEU A 118 3.40 9.48 -4.64
CA LEU A 118 2.56 9.41 -5.84
C LEU A 118 3.32 9.75 -7.15
N ASP A 119 4.48 10.37 -7.02
CA ASP A 119 5.28 10.90 -8.12
C ASP A 119 6.38 9.94 -8.61
N HIS A 120 6.63 8.82 -7.94
CA HIS A 120 7.71 7.88 -8.29
C HIS A 120 7.26 6.40 -8.25
N SER A 121 8.05 5.54 -8.89
CA SER A 121 7.97 4.09 -8.71
C SER A 121 8.57 3.67 -7.38
N ILE A 122 8.04 2.60 -6.78
CA ILE A 122 8.61 2.00 -5.57
C ILE A 122 10.08 1.55 -5.77
N ILE A 123 10.49 1.17 -6.99
CA ILE A 123 11.82 0.60 -7.27
C ILE A 123 12.94 1.57 -6.87
N ASP A 124 12.73 2.87 -7.05
CA ASP A 124 13.73 3.91 -6.78
C ASP A 124 13.49 4.62 -5.43
N MET A 125 12.55 4.12 -4.61
CA MET A 125 12.18 4.75 -3.34
C MET A 125 13.04 4.34 -2.15
N TYR A 126 13.94 3.35 -2.31
CA TYR A 126 14.69 2.82 -1.16
C TYR A 126 15.53 3.90 -0.46
N GLU A 127 16.08 4.88 -1.19
CA GLU A 127 16.83 6.02 -0.63
C GLU A 127 15.92 6.99 0.11
N ASP A 128 14.75 7.25 -0.45
CA ASP A 128 13.73 8.12 0.17
C ASP A 128 13.29 7.52 1.51
N ILE A 129 13.02 6.20 1.56
CA ILE A 129 12.62 5.50 2.78
C ILE A 129 13.78 5.39 3.78
N ASP A 130 15.00 5.13 3.34
CA ASP A 130 16.20 5.10 4.19
C ASP A 130 16.37 6.43 4.95
N LEU A 131 16.30 7.55 4.24
CA LEU A 131 16.35 8.89 4.85
C LEU A 131 15.24 9.13 5.85
N PHE A 132 14.04 8.67 5.55
CA PHE A 132 12.93 8.76 6.48
C PHE A 132 13.16 7.93 7.74
N VAL A 133 13.60 6.68 7.62
CA VAL A 133 13.91 5.84 8.78
C VAL A 133 15.04 6.45 9.63
N ARG A 134 16.05 7.05 8.99
CA ARG A 134 17.11 7.80 9.68
C ARG A 134 16.55 9.00 10.42
N SER A 135 15.68 9.80 9.81
CA SER A 135 15.05 10.92 10.53
C SER A 135 14.25 10.47 11.75
N LEU A 136 13.56 9.32 11.66
CA LEU A 136 12.84 8.76 12.80
C LEU A 136 13.78 8.32 13.94
N TYR A 137 14.98 7.85 13.59
CA TYR A 137 15.99 7.42 14.55
C TYR A 137 16.72 8.61 15.20
N ASP A 138 17.10 9.60 14.39
CA ASP A 138 17.88 10.77 14.79
C ASP A 138 17.09 11.75 15.67
N ASP A 139 15.76 11.75 15.59
CA ASP A 139 14.86 12.53 16.46
C ASP A 139 14.83 12.06 17.94
N ASN A 140 15.87 11.31 18.38
CA ASN A 140 16.07 10.77 19.74
C ASN A 140 14.97 9.83 20.23
N ILE A 141 14.33 9.10 19.33
CA ILE A 141 13.41 8.01 19.67
C ILE A 141 13.99 6.71 19.13
N PRO A 142 15.06 6.18 19.77
CA PRO A 142 15.64 4.92 19.36
C PRO A 142 14.58 3.84 19.47
N PHE A 143 14.34 3.15 18.36
CA PHE A 143 13.46 1.99 18.30
C PHE A 143 14.29 0.71 18.20
N GLN A 144 13.82 -0.33 18.86
CA GLN A 144 14.52 -1.61 18.98
C GLN A 144 14.17 -2.57 17.85
N GLU A 145 12.96 -2.44 17.28
CA GLU A 145 12.47 -3.30 16.21
C GLU A 145 12.01 -2.45 15.02
N LEU A 146 12.52 -2.78 13.83
CA LEU A 146 12.01 -2.32 12.54
C LEU A 146 11.54 -3.52 11.74
N THR A 147 10.25 -3.52 11.39
CA THR A 147 9.69 -4.48 10.43
C THR A 147 9.28 -3.76 9.17
N ILE A 148 9.75 -4.21 8.02
CA ILE A 148 9.25 -3.78 6.71
C ILE A 148 8.31 -4.85 6.19
N VAL A 149 7.07 -4.47 5.90
CA VAL A 149 6.07 -5.33 5.25
C VAL A 149 5.87 -4.83 3.84
N ASP A 150 6.32 -5.62 2.90
CA ASP A 150 6.24 -5.33 1.49
C ASP A 150 5.12 -6.12 0.83
N PHE A 151 4.42 -5.46 -0.10
CA PHE A 151 3.52 -6.14 -1.02
C PHE A 151 4.09 -6.11 -2.43
N SER A 152 4.00 -7.22 -3.18
CA SER A 152 4.41 -7.27 -4.60
C SER A 152 5.89 -6.88 -4.80
N SER A 153 6.19 -5.93 -5.71
CA SER A 153 7.56 -5.46 -5.97
C SER A 153 8.22 -4.73 -4.79
N GLY A 154 7.49 -4.49 -3.70
CA GLY A 154 8.05 -3.94 -2.47
C GLY A 154 9.21 -4.77 -1.93
N GLY A 155 9.18 -6.11 -2.04
CA GLY A 155 10.19 -6.96 -1.39
C GLY A 155 11.63 -6.73 -1.86
N VAL A 156 11.82 -6.20 -3.08
CA VAL A 156 13.13 -5.77 -3.57
C VAL A 156 13.58 -4.50 -2.83
N VAL A 157 12.66 -3.57 -2.64
CA VAL A 157 12.87 -2.25 -2.03
C VAL A 157 13.13 -2.39 -0.54
N GLY A 158 12.35 -3.21 0.18
CA GLY A 158 12.60 -3.50 1.60
C GLY A 158 13.97 -4.10 1.86
N ASN A 159 14.46 -4.99 0.98
CA ASN A 159 15.83 -5.51 1.06
C ASN A 159 16.88 -4.40 0.92
N HIS A 160 16.73 -3.49 -0.04
CA HIS A 160 17.63 -2.36 -0.21
C HIS A 160 17.62 -1.42 1.00
N ILE A 161 16.43 -1.15 1.56
CA ILE A 161 16.29 -0.33 2.77
C ILE A 161 17.05 -0.98 3.93
N LEU A 162 16.78 -2.26 4.25
CA LEU A 162 17.45 -2.93 5.36
C LEU A 162 18.98 -3.03 5.17
N TYR A 163 19.44 -3.19 3.93
CA TYR A 163 20.86 -3.19 3.61
C TYR A 163 21.50 -1.81 3.85
N ASN A 164 20.85 -0.74 3.43
CA ASN A 164 21.35 0.63 3.63
C ASN A 164 21.34 1.05 5.10
N LEU A 165 20.38 0.56 5.88
CA LEU A 165 20.27 0.83 7.31
C LEU A 165 21.20 -0.04 8.17
N LYS A 166 22.14 -0.80 7.61
CA LYS A 166 22.98 -1.75 8.36
C LYS A 166 23.81 -1.11 9.48
N ASP A 167 24.12 0.17 9.35
CA ASP A 167 24.89 0.98 10.29
C ASP A 167 24.06 1.52 11.46
N ILE A 168 22.73 1.55 11.34
CA ILE A 168 21.85 1.98 12.44
C ILE A 168 21.71 0.85 13.45
N ASP A 169 21.93 1.16 14.73
CA ASP A 169 21.79 0.22 15.84
C ASP A 169 20.31 0.02 16.20
N ILE A 170 19.70 -0.97 15.53
CA ILE A 170 18.35 -1.47 15.79
C ILE A 170 18.49 -2.96 16.08
N THR A 171 18.08 -3.39 17.28
CA THR A 171 18.22 -4.77 17.78
C THR A 171 17.66 -5.81 16.81
N LYS A 172 16.55 -5.49 16.14
CA LYS A 172 15.86 -6.42 15.25
C LYS A 172 15.35 -5.72 13.99
N LYS A 173 15.82 -6.20 12.84
CA LYS A 173 15.36 -5.78 11.50
C LYS A 173 14.70 -6.97 10.83
N LEU A 174 13.44 -6.83 10.44
CA LEU A 174 12.65 -7.87 9.77
C LEU A 174 12.14 -7.37 8.43
N LEU A 175 12.11 -8.28 7.45
CA LEU A 175 11.44 -8.11 6.17
C LEU A 175 10.38 -9.19 6.02
N ILE A 176 9.15 -8.78 5.70
CA ILE A 176 8.02 -9.65 5.37
C ILE A 176 7.61 -9.32 3.94
N VAL A 177 7.69 -10.30 3.04
CA VAL A 177 7.36 -10.18 1.60
C VAL A 177 6.16 -11.05 1.26
#